data_AF-A0A2P5GRB3-F1
#
_entry.id   AF-A0A2P5GRB3-F1
#
_cell.length_a   1.000
_cell.length_b   1.000
_cell.length_c   1.000
_cell.angle_alpha   90.00
_cell.angle_beta   90.00
_cell.angle_gamma   90.00
#
_symmetry.space_group_name_H-M   'P 1'
#
loop_
_entity.id
_entity.type
_entity.pdbx_description
1 polymer ?
#
loop_
_entity_poly.entity_id
_entity_poly.type
_entity_poly.pdbx_seq_one_letter_code
_entity_poly.pdbx_strand_id
1 'polypeptide(L)'
;MTNIFTGKINYSISNLKNNNDLSFIFKSFEEYCDDLISTRTGLVMRGVDGAPDWYGYEMIIWKSVFKYIEPILKMKKFRGKNELLDGMLSLCLRKEYGKGRQSLVMLIGKYGAIDYASSLARLIDDPEISIHVIGALTQLKDLSHFEQIKNISEEKNLTSKRTYARKYMKKLAPLKLNQE
;
A
#
# COMPACT_ATOMS: atom_id res chain seq x y z
N MET A 1 -1.50 4.94 28.44
CA MET A 1 -1.91 3.53 28.27
C MET A 1 -1.43 3.04 26.91
N THR A 2 -0.51 2.09 26.88
CA THR A 2 -0.05 1.44 25.64
C THR A 2 -1.21 0.58 25.13
N ASN A 3 -1.69 0.84 23.91
CA ASN A 3 -2.74 0.01 23.28
C ASN A 3 -2.22 -1.45 23.23
N ILE A 4 -3.00 -2.42 23.73
CA ILE A 4 -2.62 -3.85 23.83
C ILE A 4 -2.09 -4.37 22.49
N PHE A 5 -2.67 -3.95 21.38
CA PHE A 5 -2.24 -4.34 20.04
C PHE A 5 -0.84 -3.79 19.68
N THR A 6 -0.51 -2.56 20.09
CA THR A 6 0.85 -2.03 19.90
C THR A 6 1.89 -2.79 20.73
N GLY A 7 1.50 -3.31 21.89
CA GLY A 7 2.33 -4.23 22.68
C GLY A 7 2.57 -5.54 21.95
N LYS A 8 1.53 -6.17 21.41
CA LYS A 8 1.61 -7.39 20.59
C LYS A 8 2.50 -7.23 19.35
N ILE A 9 2.36 -6.11 18.62
CA ILE A 9 3.20 -5.80 17.46
C ILE A 9 4.67 -5.71 17.87
N ASN A 10 4.99 -4.89 18.88
CA ASN A 10 6.36 -4.71 19.35
C ASN A 10 6.98 -6.02 19.84
N TYR A 11 6.21 -6.83 20.58
CA TYR A 11 6.63 -8.14 21.02
C TYR A 11 6.95 -9.06 19.84
N SER A 12 6.07 -9.13 18.85
CA SER A 12 6.29 -9.95 17.64
C SER A 12 7.52 -9.50 16.86
N ILE A 13 7.73 -8.18 16.73
CA ILE A 13 8.92 -7.60 16.07
C ILE A 13 10.21 -7.95 16.85
N SER A 14 10.20 -7.85 18.18
CA SER A 14 11.37 -8.18 19.01
C SER A 14 11.77 -9.65 18.93
N ASN A 15 10.82 -10.53 18.60
CA ASN A 15 11.03 -11.97 18.47
C ASN A 15 11.22 -12.44 17.01
N LEU A 16 11.27 -11.52 16.04
CA LEU A 16 11.42 -11.82 14.62
C LEU A 16 12.80 -12.44 14.32
N LYS A 17 12.81 -13.74 13.99
CA LYS A 17 14.03 -14.49 13.63
C LYS A 17 14.04 -14.84 12.15
N ASN A 18 12.93 -15.36 11.64
CA ASN A 18 12.81 -15.93 10.30
C ASN A 18 11.47 -15.56 9.62
N ASN A 19 11.25 -16.07 8.40
CA ASN A 19 10.06 -15.73 7.61
C ASN A 19 8.74 -16.23 8.22
N ASN A 20 8.75 -17.33 8.99
CA ASN A 20 7.55 -17.88 9.61
C ASN A 20 7.02 -16.94 10.71
N ASP A 21 7.87 -16.04 11.23
CA ASP A 21 7.46 -15.08 12.26
C ASP A 21 6.66 -13.90 11.65
N LEU A 22 6.70 -13.73 10.32
CA LEU A 22 6.06 -12.61 9.61
C LEU A 22 4.54 -12.67 9.69
N SER A 23 3.93 -13.85 9.69
CA SER A 23 2.48 -14.00 9.86
C SER A 23 1.99 -13.54 11.22
N PHE A 24 2.76 -13.75 12.30
CA PHE A 24 2.38 -13.26 13.63
C PHE A 24 2.43 -11.73 13.72
N ILE A 25 3.43 -11.11 13.09
CA ILE A 25 3.52 -9.66 12.98
C ILE A 25 2.34 -9.12 12.19
N PHE A 26 2.04 -9.73 11.04
CA PHE A 26 0.91 -9.33 10.21
C PHE A 26 -0.42 -9.45 10.97
N LYS A 27 -0.69 -10.60 11.60
CA LYS A 27 -1.90 -10.81 12.38
C LYS A 27 -2.07 -9.77 13.50
N SER A 28 -1.00 -9.48 14.23
CA SER A 28 -1.03 -8.45 15.28
C SER A 28 -1.30 -7.06 14.71
N PHE A 29 -0.79 -6.77 13.51
CA PHE A 29 -1.02 -5.51 12.80
C PHE A 29 -2.44 -5.40 12.25
N GLU A 30 -2.99 -6.47 11.70
CA GLU A 30 -4.39 -6.54 11.26
C GLU A 30 -5.36 -6.32 12.43
N GLU A 31 -5.16 -7.04 13.55
CA GLU A 31 -5.95 -6.84 14.78
C GLU A 31 -5.90 -5.37 15.26
N TYR A 32 -4.74 -4.73 15.17
CA TYR A 32 -4.59 -3.31 15.50
C TYR A 32 -5.37 -2.41 14.55
N CYS A 33 -5.35 -2.66 13.25
CA CYS A 33 -6.10 -1.86 12.30
C CYS A 33 -7.62 -2.06 12.44
N ASP A 34 -8.08 -3.28 12.67
CA ASP A 34 -9.50 -3.58 12.91
C ASP A 34 -10.01 -2.89 14.19
N ASP A 35 -9.18 -2.83 15.25
CA ASP A 35 -9.48 -2.05 16.47
C ASP A 35 -9.60 -0.55 16.19
N LEU A 36 -8.68 0.00 15.38
CA LEU A 36 -8.73 1.42 15.00
C LEU A 36 -10.01 1.74 14.21
N ILE A 37 -10.39 0.89 13.26
CA ILE A 37 -11.65 1.07 12.53
C ILE A 37 -12.81 1.03 13.53
N SER A 38 -12.89 0.01 14.37
CA SER A 38 -14.00 -0.17 15.31
C SER A 38 -14.14 0.96 16.34
N THR A 39 -13.02 1.54 16.80
CA THR A 39 -13.02 2.51 17.92
C THR A 39 -12.84 3.96 17.50
N ARG A 40 -12.43 4.22 16.25
CA ARG A 40 -12.10 5.58 15.77
C ARG A 40 -12.85 5.97 14.48
N THR A 41 -13.82 5.16 14.05
CA THR A 41 -14.77 5.58 13.01
C THR A 41 -15.65 6.71 13.56
N GLY A 42 -15.61 7.89 12.92
CA GLY A 42 -16.39 9.08 13.33
C GLY A 42 -15.55 10.32 13.66
N LEU A 43 -14.23 10.21 13.84
CA LEU A 43 -13.35 11.37 13.94
C LEU A 43 -12.93 11.81 12.54
N VAL A 44 -13.71 12.67 11.90
CA VAL A 44 -13.35 13.26 10.60
C VAL A 44 -12.47 14.48 10.83
N MET A 45 -11.22 14.45 10.36
CA MET A 45 -10.44 15.68 10.22
C MET A 45 -10.77 16.30 8.87
N ARG A 46 -11.40 17.49 8.88
CA ARG A 46 -11.61 18.25 7.64
C ARG A 46 -10.28 18.48 6.97
N GLY A 47 -10.18 18.09 5.70
CA GLY A 47 -9.02 18.50 4.92
C GLY A 47 -8.97 20.03 4.81
N VAL A 48 -7.80 20.60 5.05
CA VAL A 48 -7.56 22.02 4.78
C VAL A 48 -7.35 22.18 3.26
N ASP A 49 -7.84 23.28 2.68
CA ASP A 49 -7.65 23.62 1.26
C ASP A 49 -8.16 22.57 0.24
N GLY A 50 -9.32 21.95 0.50
CA GLY A 50 -9.97 21.04 -0.44
C GLY A 50 -9.38 19.63 -0.50
N ALA A 51 -8.48 19.28 0.43
CA ALA A 51 -8.09 17.89 0.63
C ALA A 51 -9.31 17.06 1.09
N PRO A 52 -9.53 15.85 0.55
CA PRO A 52 -10.62 15.00 0.99
C PRO A 52 -10.46 14.64 2.47
N ASP A 53 -11.58 14.54 3.18
CA ASP A 53 -11.64 14.18 4.58
C ASP A 53 -10.90 12.87 4.86
N TRP A 54 -10.11 12.86 5.94
CA TRP A 54 -9.51 11.65 6.49
C TRP A 54 -10.26 11.28 7.75
N TYR A 55 -10.66 10.02 7.86
CA TYR A 55 -11.00 9.49 9.17
C TYR A 55 -9.73 9.39 10.01
N GLY A 56 -9.81 9.71 11.28
CA GLY A 56 -8.67 9.71 12.20
C GLY A 56 -7.93 8.37 12.19
N TYR A 57 -8.65 7.26 12.04
CA TYR A 57 -8.05 5.93 11.92
C TYR A 57 -7.19 5.76 10.67
N GLU A 58 -7.58 6.32 9.51
CA GLU A 58 -6.84 6.17 8.25
C GLU A 58 -5.42 6.73 8.38
N MET A 59 -5.30 7.91 9.01
CA MET A 59 -4.01 8.54 9.26
C MET A 59 -3.16 7.73 10.25
N ILE A 60 -3.80 7.13 11.26
CA ILE A 60 -3.09 6.28 12.23
C ILE A 60 -2.59 5.00 11.56
N ILE A 61 -3.42 4.34 10.75
CA ILE A 61 -3.03 3.17 9.96
C ILE A 61 -1.86 3.55 9.05
N TRP A 62 -2.00 4.65 8.29
CA TRP A 62 -0.97 5.12 7.36
C TRP A 62 0.39 5.27 8.05
N LYS A 63 0.43 5.99 9.18
CA LYS A 63 1.65 6.20 9.98
C LYS A 63 2.19 4.90 10.57
N SER A 64 1.29 4.02 11.01
CA SER A 64 1.65 2.76 11.68
C SER A 64 2.32 1.78 10.73
N VAL A 65 1.94 1.76 9.45
CA VAL A 65 2.65 0.99 8.42
C VAL A 65 4.12 1.40 8.34
N PHE A 66 4.44 2.69 8.30
CA PHE A 66 5.83 3.14 8.28
C PHE A 66 6.56 2.92 9.61
N LYS A 67 5.85 3.00 10.73
CA LYS A 67 6.43 2.81 12.06
C LYS A 67 6.79 1.35 12.34
N TYR A 68 5.88 0.42 12.02
CA TYR A 68 5.99 -0.98 12.43
C TYR A 68 6.43 -1.91 11.30
N ILE A 69 5.96 -1.67 10.07
CA ILE A 69 6.15 -2.60 8.96
C ILE A 69 7.37 -2.24 8.11
N GLU A 70 7.56 -0.96 7.76
CA GLU A 70 8.71 -0.55 6.93
C GLU A 70 10.08 -0.95 7.51
N PRO A 71 10.36 -0.83 8.82
CA PRO A 71 11.64 -1.24 9.39
C PRO A 71 11.96 -2.72 9.13
N ILE A 72 10.93 -3.57 9.07
CA ILE A 72 11.06 -4.99 8.78
C ILE A 72 11.45 -5.19 7.32
N LEU A 73 10.71 -4.57 6.40
CA LEU A 73 10.94 -4.68 4.95
C LEU A 73 12.26 -4.02 4.49
N LYS A 74 12.82 -3.10 5.29
CA LYS A 74 14.17 -2.58 5.07
C LYS A 74 15.23 -3.68 5.14
N MET A 75 15.01 -4.73 5.94
CA MET A 75 15.87 -5.92 5.96
C MET A 75 15.68 -6.74 4.68
N LYS A 76 16.74 -6.90 3.87
CA LYS A 76 16.66 -7.54 2.55
C LYS A 76 16.04 -8.94 2.57
N LYS A 77 16.27 -9.73 3.64
CA LYS A 77 15.73 -11.09 3.79
C LYS A 77 14.19 -11.17 3.84
N PHE A 78 13.52 -10.06 4.13
CA PHE A 78 12.06 -9.98 4.23
C PHE A 78 11.42 -9.22 3.06
N ARG A 79 12.14 -9.07 1.94
CA ARG A 79 11.62 -8.48 0.71
C ARG A 79 11.12 -9.57 -0.25
N GLY A 80 10.44 -9.16 -1.32
CA GLY A 80 9.90 -10.07 -2.32
C GLY A 80 8.58 -10.70 -1.86
N LYS A 81 8.38 -11.99 -2.16
CA LYS A 81 7.17 -12.72 -1.77
C LYS A 81 7.30 -13.26 -0.34
N ASN A 82 6.36 -12.92 0.54
CA ASN A 82 6.31 -13.41 1.92
C ASN A 82 4.95 -13.09 2.57
N GLU A 83 4.67 -13.78 3.68
CA GLU A 83 3.39 -13.71 4.40
C GLU A 83 3.02 -12.30 4.89
N LEU A 84 4.00 -11.46 5.23
CA LEU A 84 3.72 -10.08 5.65
C LEU A 84 3.18 -9.26 4.47
N LEU A 85 3.80 -9.35 3.31
CA LEU A 85 3.36 -8.65 2.10
C LEU A 85 2.09 -9.26 1.51
N ASP A 86 1.90 -10.57 1.59
CA ASP A 86 0.64 -11.25 1.24
C ASP A 86 -0.51 -10.73 2.10
N GLY A 87 -0.30 -10.62 3.42
CA GLY A 87 -1.25 -10.03 4.34
C GLY A 87 -1.49 -8.55 4.09
N MET A 88 -0.45 -7.76 3.82
CA MET A 88 -0.64 -6.34 3.46
C MET A 88 -1.49 -6.19 2.20
N LEU A 89 -1.32 -7.06 1.21
CA LEU A 89 -2.15 -7.07 0.01
C LEU A 89 -3.61 -7.42 0.35
N SER A 90 -3.88 -8.34 1.26
CA SER A 90 -5.25 -8.65 1.68
C SER A 90 -5.94 -7.43 2.31
N LEU A 91 -5.21 -6.64 3.12
CA LEU A 91 -5.72 -5.38 3.68
C LEU A 91 -5.96 -4.30 2.60
N CYS A 92 -5.15 -4.25 1.54
CA CYS A 92 -5.40 -3.33 0.42
C CYS A 92 -6.75 -3.58 -0.26
N LEU A 93 -7.25 -4.82 -0.25
CA LEU A 93 -8.53 -5.20 -0.84
C LEU A 93 -9.75 -4.85 0.04
N ARG A 94 -9.52 -4.55 1.33
CA ARG A 94 -10.56 -4.24 2.32
C ARG A 94 -10.89 -2.75 2.35
N LYS A 95 -11.97 -2.35 1.69
CA LYS A 95 -12.33 -0.92 1.48
C LYS A 95 -12.54 -0.14 2.78
N GLU A 96 -12.91 -0.81 3.87
CA GLU A 96 -13.13 -0.17 5.19
C GLU A 96 -11.88 0.50 5.76
N TYR A 97 -10.68 0.13 5.28
CA TYR A 97 -9.40 0.75 5.66
C TYR A 97 -9.14 2.10 4.97
N GLY A 98 -9.97 2.45 3.97
CA GLY A 98 -9.96 3.76 3.30
C GLY A 98 -8.57 4.19 2.81
N LYS A 99 -8.18 5.44 3.08
CA LYS A 99 -6.85 6.01 2.74
C LYS A 99 -5.69 5.40 3.52
N GLY A 100 -5.97 4.71 4.64
CA GLY A 100 -4.93 3.99 5.40
C GLY A 100 -4.19 2.96 4.54
N ARG A 101 -4.86 2.44 3.51
CA ARG A 101 -4.30 1.48 2.54
C ARG A 101 -3.19 2.05 1.66
N GLN A 102 -3.11 3.37 1.50
CA GLN A 102 -2.12 4.00 0.62
C GLN A 102 -0.68 3.61 0.99
N SER A 103 -0.34 3.61 2.27
CA SER A 103 1.00 3.23 2.74
C SER A 103 1.30 1.74 2.50
N LEU A 104 0.31 0.86 2.63
CA LEU A 104 0.45 -0.57 2.32
C LEU A 104 0.82 -0.77 0.85
N VAL A 105 0.06 -0.16 -0.06
CA VAL A 105 0.33 -0.21 -1.51
C VAL A 105 1.73 0.31 -1.84
N MET A 106 2.13 1.44 -1.24
CA MET A 106 3.48 1.99 -1.42
C MET A 106 4.57 1.03 -0.99
N LEU A 107 4.42 0.39 0.17
CA LEU A 107 5.42 -0.55 0.67
C LEU A 107 5.48 -1.85 -0.17
N ILE A 108 4.34 -2.34 -0.66
CA ILE A 108 4.30 -3.48 -1.59
C ILE A 108 5.05 -3.13 -2.89
N GLY A 109 4.80 -1.94 -3.46
CA GLY A 109 5.53 -1.51 -4.66
C GLY A 109 7.04 -1.38 -4.45
N LYS A 110 7.45 -0.92 -3.27
CA LYS A 110 8.86 -0.65 -2.95
C LYS A 110 9.66 -1.89 -2.57
N TYR A 111 9.03 -2.85 -1.90
CA TYR A 111 9.72 -4.00 -1.29
C TYR A 111 9.22 -5.37 -1.74
N GLY A 112 8.08 -5.43 -2.44
CA GLY A 112 7.49 -6.68 -2.93
C GLY A 112 8.08 -7.21 -4.24
N ALA A 113 7.58 -8.38 -4.64
CA ALA A 113 7.89 -9.02 -5.91
C ALA A 113 6.88 -8.61 -7.00
N ILE A 114 7.26 -8.84 -8.26
CA ILE A 114 6.39 -8.56 -9.42
C ILE A 114 5.07 -9.34 -9.36
N ASP A 115 5.03 -10.48 -8.67
CA ASP A 115 3.86 -11.31 -8.42
C ASP A 115 2.66 -10.55 -7.85
N TYR A 116 2.89 -9.44 -7.14
CA TYR A 116 1.81 -8.62 -6.58
C TYR A 116 1.17 -7.67 -7.60
N ALA A 117 1.80 -7.44 -8.76
CA ALA A 117 1.37 -6.43 -9.72
C ALA A 117 -0.07 -6.67 -10.21
N SER A 118 -0.41 -7.90 -10.61
CA SER A 118 -1.76 -8.22 -11.09
C SER A 118 -2.84 -7.99 -10.04
N SER A 119 -2.55 -8.27 -8.77
CA SER A 119 -3.49 -8.01 -7.67
C SER A 119 -3.63 -6.53 -7.38
N LEU A 120 -2.53 -5.77 -7.42
CA LEU A 120 -2.56 -4.32 -7.26
C LEU A 120 -3.29 -3.63 -8.42
N ALA A 121 -3.12 -4.10 -9.66
CA ALA A 121 -3.75 -3.51 -10.83
C ALA A 121 -5.28 -3.55 -10.78
N ARG A 122 -5.88 -4.54 -10.08
CA ARG A 122 -7.33 -4.58 -9.82
C ARG A 122 -7.84 -3.38 -9.01
N LEU A 123 -6.95 -2.65 -8.34
CA LEU A 123 -7.25 -1.48 -7.52
C LEU A 123 -6.99 -0.15 -8.25
N ILE A 124 -6.67 -0.17 -9.54
CA ILE A 124 -6.30 1.05 -10.30
C ILE A 124 -7.45 2.07 -10.42
N ASP A 125 -8.70 1.60 -10.30
CA ASP A 125 -9.90 2.43 -10.32
C ASP A 125 -10.43 2.76 -8.91
N ASP A 126 -9.75 2.32 -7.85
CA ASP A 126 -10.10 2.69 -6.49
C ASP A 126 -9.72 4.17 -6.25
N PRO A 127 -10.70 5.07 -6.00
CA PRO A 127 -10.43 6.49 -5.88
C PRO A 127 -9.52 6.84 -4.70
N GLU A 128 -9.50 6.03 -3.64
CA GLU A 128 -8.71 6.30 -2.43
C GLU A 128 -7.22 5.94 -2.60
N ILE A 129 -6.89 5.01 -3.51
CA ILE A 129 -5.53 4.47 -3.63
C ILE A 129 -4.97 4.40 -5.07
N SER A 130 -5.76 4.72 -6.10
CA SER A 130 -5.39 4.60 -7.52
C SER A 130 -4.01 5.18 -7.87
N ILE A 131 -3.68 6.37 -7.37
CA ILE A 131 -2.37 7.01 -7.64
C ILE A 131 -1.21 6.19 -7.04
N HIS A 132 -1.43 5.59 -5.87
CA HIS A 132 -0.44 4.76 -5.18
C HIS A 132 -0.29 3.41 -5.87
N VAL A 133 -1.39 2.86 -6.40
CA VAL A 133 -1.38 1.64 -7.23
C VAL A 133 -0.51 1.86 -8.46
N ILE A 134 -0.73 2.93 -9.24
CA ILE A 134 0.10 3.24 -10.41
C ILE A 134 1.56 3.45 -10.00
N GLY A 135 1.80 4.14 -8.88
CA GLY A 135 3.13 4.30 -8.31
C GLY A 135 3.81 2.97 -7.98
N ALA A 136 3.09 2.03 -7.37
CA ALA A 136 3.58 0.70 -7.02
C ALA A 136 3.88 -0.14 -8.28
N LEU A 137 2.99 -0.15 -9.27
CA LEU A 137 3.22 -0.81 -10.56
C LEU A 137 4.46 -0.25 -11.28
N THR A 138 4.68 1.07 -11.18
CA THR A 138 5.89 1.74 -11.70
C THR A 138 7.18 1.30 -10.99
N GLN A 139 7.11 1.00 -9.69
CA GLN A 139 8.25 0.53 -8.91
C GLN A 139 8.55 -0.94 -9.19
N LEU A 140 7.52 -1.76 -9.31
CA LEU A 140 7.61 -3.17 -9.70
C LEU A 140 8.05 -3.36 -11.16
N LYS A 141 8.01 -2.29 -11.98
CA LYS A 141 8.24 -2.33 -13.43
C LYS A 141 7.27 -3.29 -14.13
N ASP A 142 6.01 -3.32 -13.68
CA ASP A 142 4.98 -4.08 -14.36
C ASP A 142 4.79 -3.53 -15.77
N LEU A 143 4.67 -4.43 -16.75
CA LEU A 143 4.36 -4.09 -18.14
C LEU A 143 3.07 -4.78 -18.61
N SER A 144 2.47 -5.64 -17.79
CA SER A 144 1.24 -6.38 -18.15
C SER A 144 0.02 -5.46 -18.25
N HIS A 145 0.00 -4.35 -17.51
CA HIS A 145 -1.08 -3.34 -17.54
C HIS A 145 -0.69 -2.05 -18.29
N PHE A 146 0.31 -2.11 -19.18
CA PHE A 146 0.85 -0.95 -19.87
C PHE A 146 -0.21 -0.18 -20.67
N GLU A 147 -1.01 -0.86 -21.49
CA GLU A 147 -2.05 -0.21 -22.32
C GLU A 147 -3.15 0.44 -21.46
N GLN A 148 -3.55 -0.20 -20.36
CA GLN A 148 -4.52 0.38 -19.44
C GLN A 148 -4.01 1.70 -18.83
N ILE A 149 -2.75 1.73 -18.39
CA ILE A 149 -2.13 2.93 -17.82
C ILE A 149 -1.86 3.99 -18.90
N LYS A 150 -1.53 3.57 -20.12
CA LYS A 150 -1.39 4.47 -21.28
C LYS A 150 -2.69 5.23 -21.53
N ASN A 151 -3.83 4.55 -21.59
CA ASN A 151 -5.14 5.18 -21.78
C ASN A 151 -5.41 6.24 -20.70
N ILE A 152 -5.12 5.94 -19.43
CA ILE A 152 -5.24 6.89 -18.31
C ILE A 152 -4.32 8.11 -18.52
N SER A 153 -3.11 7.91 -19.04
CA SER A 153 -2.13 8.98 -19.28
C SER A 153 -2.56 9.97 -20.40
N GLU A 154 -3.41 9.48 -21.32
CA GLU A 154 -3.91 10.17 -22.50
C GLU A 154 -5.28 10.84 -22.26
N GLU A 155 -5.91 10.61 -21.11
CA GLU A 155 -7.16 11.28 -20.72
C GLU A 155 -7.07 12.81 -20.89
N LYS A 156 -8.18 13.43 -21.31
CA LYS A 156 -8.23 14.88 -21.56
C LYS A 156 -8.11 15.69 -20.27
N ASN A 157 -8.79 15.25 -19.21
CA ASN A 157 -8.83 15.94 -17.93
C ASN A 157 -7.49 15.80 -17.19
N LEU A 158 -6.97 16.91 -16.68
CA LEU A 158 -5.77 16.87 -15.85
C LEU A 158 -6.14 16.38 -14.43
N THR A 159 -5.81 15.13 -14.14
CA THR A 159 -6.00 14.53 -12.81
C THR A 159 -4.66 14.09 -12.20
N SER A 160 -4.62 13.91 -10.88
CA SER A 160 -3.47 13.30 -10.21
C SER A 160 -3.19 11.88 -10.73
N LYS A 161 -4.25 11.10 -10.99
CA LYS A 161 -4.16 9.74 -11.58
C LYS A 161 -3.47 9.78 -12.95
N ARG A 162 -3.89 10.68 -13.85
CA ARG A 162 -3.22 10.91 -15.14
C ARG A 162 -1.75 11.34 -14.99
N THR A 163 -1.45 12.20 -14.02
CA THR A 163 -0.07 12.66 -13.78
C THR A 163 0.84 11.49 -13.37
N TYR A 164 0.35 10.59 -12.52
CA TYR A 164 1.09 9.38 -12.16
C TYR A 164 1.19 8.39 -13.34
N ALA A 165 0.13 8.23 -14.13
CA ALA A 165 0.16 7.41 -15.34
C ALA A 165 1.23 7.91 -16.33
N ARG A 166 1.35 9.22 -16.55
CA ARG A 166 2.41 9.80 -17.39
C ARG A 166 3.82 9.52 -16.85
N LYS A 167 4.02 9.55 -15.52
CA LYS A 167 5.31 9.17 -14.91
C LYS A 167 5.63 7.69 -15.14
N TYR A 168 4.63 6.81 -15.03
CA TYR A 168 4.75 5.40 -15.38
C TYR A 168 5.19 5.26 -16.86
N MET A 169 4.50 5.90 -17.79
CA MET A 169 4.80 5.83 -19.22
C MET A 169 6.21 6.31 -19.52
N LYS A 170 6.61 7.47 -18.98
CA LYS A 170 7.97 8.01 -19.15
C LYS A 170 9.05 7.03 -18.70
N LYS A 171 8.80 6.28 -17.62
CA LYS A 171 9.78 5.36 -17.04
C LYS A 171 9.82 4.01 -17.74
N LEU A 172 8.66 3.49 -18.14
CA LEU A 172 8.52 2.10 -18.58
C LEU A 172 8.35 1.93 -20.11
N ALA A 173 7.99 2.98 -20.86
CA ALA A 173 7.92 2.89 -22.33
C ALA A 173 9.23 2.42 -22.97
N PRO A 174 10.43 2.86 -22.54
CA PRO A 174 11.68 2.33 -23.09
C PRO A 174 11.88 0.83 -22.82
N LEU A 175 11.37 0.34 -21.68
CA LEU A 175 11.46 -1.08 -21.33
C LEU A 175 10.49 -1.93 -22.16
N LYS A 176 9.30 -1.40 -22.45
CA LYS A 176 8.28 -2.05 -23.28
C LYS A 176 8.78 -2.25 -24.72
N LEU A 177 9.41 -1.23 -25.30
CA LEU A 177 9.99 -1.29 -26.65
C LEU A 177 11.11 -2.32 -26.79
N ASN A 178 11.83 -2.63 -25.71
CA ASN A 178 12.90 -3.64 -25.73
C ASN A 178 12.39 -5.09 -25.58
N GLN A 179 11.09 -5.29 -25.34
CA GLN A 179 10.46 -6.61 -25.23
C GLN A 179 9.73 -7.04 -26.51
N GLU A 180 9.55 -6.12 -27.45
CA GLU A 180 8.95 -6.31 -28.77
C GLU A 180 10.05 -6.46 -29.84
#